data_AF-A0A0L8GTI4-F1
#
_entry.id   AF-A0A0L8GTI4-F1
#
_cell.length_a   1.000
_cell.length_b   1.000
_cell.length_c   1.000
_cell.angle_alpha   90.00
_cell.angle_beta   90.00
_cell.angle_gamma   90.00
#
_symmetry.space_group_name_H-M   'P 1'
#
loop_
_entity.id
_entity.type
_entity.pdbx_description
1 polymer ?
#
loop_
_entity_poly.entity_id
_entity_poly.type
_entity_poly.pdbx_seq_one_letter_code
_entity_poly.pdbx_strand_id
1 'polypeptide(L)' 'MDTKIFKRTQDTLGKIIVRPPLTDKLLAKPPFRFLHDIITSVIKSTGFMQGLYTSEEQNSDNVK' A
#
# COMPACT_ATOMS: atom_id res chain seq x y z
N MET A 1 0.75 18.26 6.47
CA MET A 1 1.46 17.44 5.46
C MET A 1 1.31 18.13 4.11
N ASP A 2 2.38 18.24 3.35
CA ASP A 2 2.38 18.92 2.06
C ASP A 2 1.58 18.15 1.00
N THR A 3 0.60 18.82 0.38
CA THR A 3 -0.25 18.26 -0.70
C THR A 3 0.57 17.79 -1.91
N LYS A 4 1.77 18.35 -2.11
CA LYS A 4 2.73 17.91 -3.13
C LYS A 4 3.18 16.46 -2.91
N ILE A 5 3.32 16.02 -1.67
CA ILE A 5 3.76 14.67 -1.33
C ILE A 5 2.62 13.67 -1.63
N PHE A 6 1.38 14.02 -1.29
CA PHE A 6 0.22 13.16 -1.59
C PHE A 6 0.04 12.94 -3.08
N LYS A 7 0.09 14.00 -3.89
CA LYS A 7 0.07 13.88 -5.35
C LYS A 7 1.19 13.02 -5.88
N ARG A 8 2.43 13.22 -5.41
CA ARG A 8 3.57 12.39 -5.83
C ARG A 8 3.32 10.92 -5.52
N THR A 9 2.80 10.59 -4.34
CA THR A 9 2.47 9.21 -3.95
C THR A 9 1.33 8.62 -4.78
N GLN A 10 0.29 9.40 -5.07
CA GLN A 10 -0.82 9.00 -5.96
C GLN A 10 -0.31 8.71 -7.38
N ASP A 11 0.55 9.58 -7.93
CA ASP A 11 1.06 9.45 -9.30
C ASP A 11 2.04 8.29 -9.46
N THR A 12 2.83 7.96 -8.43
CA THR A 12 3.76 6.83 -8.48
C THR A 12 3.06 5.50 -8.18
N LEU A 13 2.33 5.40 -7.06
CA LEU A 13 1.68 4.14 -6.67
C LEU A 13 0.43 3.85 -7.50
N GLY A 14 -0.33 4.86 -7.92
CA GLY A 14 -1.54 4.67 -8.73
C GLY A 14 -1.29 4.09 -10.12
N LYS A 15 -0.05 4.13 -10.61
CA LYS A 15 0.37 3.43 -11.84
C LYS A 15 0.61 1.93 -11.62
N ILE A 16 0.90 1.55 -10.38
CA ILE A 16 1.32 0.19 -10.01
C ILE A 16 0.16 -0.58 -9.40
N ILE A 17 -0.66 0.09 -8.58
CA ILE A 17 -1.79 -0.50 -7.87
C ILE A 17 -3.09 0.26 -8.16
N VAL A 18 -4.17 -0.49 -8.40
CA VAL A 18 -5.51 0.07 -8.63
C VAL A 18 -6.29 0.20 -7.32
N ARG A 19 -5.94 -0.59 -6.30
CA ARG A 19 -6.57 -0.61 -4.98
C ARG A 19 -5.50 -0.82 -3.90
N PRO A 20 -5.66 -0.28 -2.68
CA PRO A 20 -6.76 0.58 -2.18
C PRO A 20 -6.71 2.04 -2.71
N PRO A 21 -7.81 2.82 -2.64
CA PRO A 21 -7.85 4.20 -3.15
C PRO A 21 -6.93 5.12 -2.36
N LEU A 22 -6.00 5.78 -3.05
CA LEU A 22 -4.98 6.67 -2.47
C LEU A 22 -5.54 8.08 -2.19
N THR A 23 -6.57 8.19 -1.35
CA THR A 23 -7.18 9.50 -1.03
C THR A 23 -6.31 10.33 -0.08
N ASP A 24 -6.39 11.65 -0.14
CA ASP A 24 -5.64 12.54 0.78
C ASP A 24 -5.91 12.24 2.25
N LYS A 25 -7.13 11.84 2.60
CA LYS A 25 -7.51 11.48 3.98
C LYS A 25 -6.77 10.24 4.47
N LEU A 26 -6.64 9.23 3.61
CA LEU A 26 -5.90 8.00 3.93
C LEU A 26 -4.39 8.24 3.93
N LEU A 27 -3.86 9.07 3.03
CA LEU A 27 -2.45 9.43 3.00
C LEU A 27 -2.03 10.36 4.16
N ALA A 28 -2.95 11.18 4.68
CA ALA A 28 -2.68 12.07 5.81
C ALA A 28 -2.59 11.34 7.15
N LYS A 29 -3.35 10.25 7.35
CA LYS A 29 -3.27 9.41 8.55
C LYS A 29 -3.51 7.95 8.17
N PRO A 30 -2.51 7.28 7.57
CA PRO A 30 -2.69 5.94 7.04
C PRO A 30 -2.84 4.91 8.17
N PRO A 31 -3.97 4.18 8.25
CA PRO A 31 -4.07 3.06 9.16
C PRO A 31 -3.15 1.92 8.70
N PHE A 32 -2.68 1.08 9.64
CA PHE A 32 -1.78 -0.02 9.33
C PHE A 32 -2.30 -0.94 8.20
N ARG A 33 -3.60 -1.31 8.27
CA ARG A 33 -4.29 -2.10 7.25
C ARG A 33 -4.13 -1.53 5.83
N PHE A 34 -4.23 -0.20 5.70
CA PHE A 34 -4.09 0.48 4.41
C PHE A 34 -2.67 0.38 3.85
N LEU A 35 -1.65 0.52 4.70
CA LEU A 35 -0.25 0.35 4.29
C LEU A 35 0.02 -1.10 3.88
N HIS A 36 -0.49 -2.07 4.65
CA HIS A 36 -0.36 -3.50 4.36
C HIS A 36 -1.03 -3.87 3.03
N ASP A 37 -2.22 -3.34 2.76
CA ASP A 37 -2.95 -3.55 1.50
C ASP A 37 -2.18 -2.97 0.29
N ILE A 38 -1.52 -1.82 0.45
CA ILE A 38 -0.66 -1.23 -0.59
C ILE A 38 0.52 -2.16 -0.89
N ILE A 39 1.25 -2.60 0.14
CA ILE A 39 2.44 -3.46 -0.03
C ILE A 39 2.04 -4.78 -0.70
N THR A 40 0.97 -5.41 -0.23
CA THR A 40 0.46 -6.66 -0.80
C THR A 40 0.02 -6.49 -2.25
N SER A 41 -0.61 -5.36 -2.59
CA SER A 41 -1.02 -5.07 -3.97
C SER A 41 0.17 -4.81 -4.89
N VAL A 42 1.23 -4.16 -4.39
CA VAL A 42 2.48 -3.95 -5.14
C VAL A 42 3.16 -5.29 -5.44
N ILE A 43 3.27 -6.18 -4.44
CA ILE A 43 3.85 -7.52 -4.62
C ILE A 43 3.08 -8.29 -5.69
N LYS A 44 1.74 -8.29 -5.61
CA LYS A 44 0.89 -8.97 -6.59
C LYS A 44 0.99 -8.38 -8.01
N SER A 45 1.12 -7.06 -8.12
CA SER A 45 1.10 -6.38 -9.44
C SER A 45 2.45 -6.40 -10.14
N THR A 46 3.55 -6.36 -9.38
CA THR A 46 4.91 -6.24 -9.94
C THR A 46 5.78 -7.47 -9.75
N GLY A 47 5.40 -8.40 -8.86
CA GLY A 47 6.27 -9.48 -8.42
C GLY A 47 7.45 -9.02 -7.55
N PHE A 48 7.55 -7.72 -7.26
CA PHE A 48 8.57 -7.17 -6.38
C PHE A 48 8.38 -7.71 -4.96
N MET A 49 9.46 -8.11 -4.29
CA MET A 49 9.44 -8.71 -2.94
C MET A 49 8.62 -10.02 -2.83
N GLN A 50 8.43 -10.74 -3.93
CA GLN A 50 7.83 -12.07 -3.89
C GLN A 50 8.71 -13.04 -3.08
N GLY A 51 8.12 -13.67 -2.06
CA GLY A 51 8.83 -14.54 -1.11
C GLY A 51 9.40 -13.81 0.12
N LEU A 52 9.25 -12.49 0.24
CA LEU A 52 9.67 -11.74 1.43
C LEU A 52 8.76 -11.99 2.63
N TYR A 53 7.45 -12.11 2.37
CA TYR A 53 6.44 -12.37 3.40
C TYR A 53 5.93 -13.80 3.30
N THR A 54 5.82 -14.46 4.45
CA THR A 54 5.17 -15.76 4.57
C THR A 54 3.66 -15.65 4.33
N SER A 55 2.99 -16.78 4.05
CA SER A 55 1.53 -16.81 3.86
C SER A 55 0.77 -16.28 5.08
N GLU A 56 1.35 -16.39 6.28
CA GLU A 56 0.76 -15.88 7.51
C GLU A 56 0.91 -14.36 7.63
N GLU A 57 2.06 -13.79 7.26
CA GLU A 57 2.33 -12.34 7.27
C GLU A 57 1.60 -11.60 6.14
N GLN A 58 1.27 -12.30 5.05
CA GLN A 58 0.40 -11.78 3.99
C GLN A 58 -1.05 -11.61 4.44
N ASN A 59 -1.43 -12.19 5.58
CA ASN A 59 -2.72 -11.92 6.20
C ASN A 59 -2.57 -10.82 7.25
N SER A 60 -3.13 -9.65 6.95
CA SER A 60 -3.15 -8.51 7.86
C SER A 60 -3.78 -8.79 9.23
N ASP A 61 -4.71 -9.76 9.34
CA ASP A 61 -5.36 -10.09 10.62
C ASP A 61 -4.40 -10.83 11.57
N ASN A 62 -3.36 -11.45 11.02
CA ASN A 62 -2.31 -12.11 11.79
C ASN A 62 -1.23 -11.14 12.28
N VAL A 63 -1.22 -9.90 11.77
CA VAL A 63 -0.25 -8.87 12.15
C VAL A 63 -0.94 -7.87 13.09
N LYS A 64 -0.86 -8.14 14.39
CA LYS A 64 -1.54 -7.39 15.46
C LYS A 64 -0.59 -6.61 16.35
#